data_AF-A0A7L1Q9H4-F1
#
_entry.id   AF-A0A7L1Q9H4-F1
#
_cell.length_a   1.000
_cell.length_b   1.000
_cell.length_c   1.000
_cell.angle_alpha   90.00
_cell.angle_beta   90.00
_cell.angle_gamma   90.00
#
_symmetry.space_group_name_H-M   'P 1'
#
loop_
_entity.id
_entity.type
_entity.pdbx_description
1 polymer ?
#
loop_
_entity_poly.entity_id
_entity_poly.type
_entity_poly.pdbx_seq_one_letter_code
_entity_poly.pdbx_strand_id
1 'polypeptide(L)'
;MRLLRCLGKRAALAGVPTYIEHFSKFSPSPLSMKQFLGSSNACEKTSFVFLRQELPVRLSNIMKEIKLLPDRVLRTPSVQLVQGWYVQSLLDIMEFQDKDPEDQATLGQFTNALVTIRNRHNDVVPTMAQGVIEYKETYGDDPVSNQNIQYFLDRFYLSRISIRMLINQHRTPRAAPVGSGGPQGPPLGVLGVLSPLSPPLPDAYNMAKLLCDKYYMASPELEIEEVN
;
A
#
# COMPACT_ATOMS: atom_id res chain seq x y z
N MET A 1 -10.84 23.06 -23.06
CA MET A 1 -10.67 22.34 -21.77
C MET A 1 -10.27 20.85 -21.92
N ARG A 2 -10.98 20.00 -22.70
CA ARG A 2 -10.63 18.57 -22.85
C ARG A 2 -9.32 18.30 -23.59
N LEU A 3 -9.03 19.02 -24.69
CA LEU A 3 -7.77 18.86 -25.44
C LEU A 3 -6.53 19.28 -24.62
N LEU A 4 -6.59 20.39 -23.88
CA LEU A 4 -5.52 20.85 -22.99
C LEU A 4 -5.24 19.84 -21.85
N ARG A 5 -6.28 19.22 -21.28
CA ARG A 5 -6.10 18.10 -20.31
C ARG A 5 -5.46 16.87 -20.94
N CYS A 6 -5.80 16.52 -22.19
CA CYS A 6 -5.16 15.41 -22.90
C CYS A 6 -3.69 15.68 -23.23
N LEU A 7 -3.36 16.91 -23.63
CA LEU A 7 -1.98 17.32 -23.90
C LEU A 7 -1.13 17.33 -22.63
N GLY A 8 -1.65 17.88 -21.52
CA GLY A 8 -0.98 17.86 -20.21
C GLY A 8 -0.77 16.44 -19.68
N LYS A 9 -1.76 15.55 -19.82
CA LYS A 9 -1.61 14.13 -19.46
C LYS A 9 -0.57 13.42 -20.31
N ARG A 10 -0.50 13.69 -21.62
CA ARG A 10 0.53 13.10 -22.51
C ARG A 10 1.94 13.56 -22.17
N ALA A 11 2.12 14.83 -21.83
CA ALA A 11 3.42 15.37 -21.40
C ALA A 11 3.86 14.79 -20.04
N ALA A 12 2.94 14.69 -19.07
CA ALA A 12 3.20 14.06 -17.77
C ALA A 12 3.56 12.56 -17.91
N LEU A 13 2.83 11.84 -18.78
CA LEU A 13 3.12 10.43 -19.09
C LEU A 13 4.49 10.24 -19.77
N ALA A 14 4.96 11.22 -20.56
CA ALA A 14 6.29 11.17 -21.17
C ALA A 14 7.43 11.27 -20.15
N GLY A 15 7.20 11.91 -19.00
CA GLY A 15 8.19 12.01 -17.90
C GLY A 15 8.27 10.77 -17.01
N VAL A 16 7.28 9.88 -17.06
CA VAL A 16 7.19 8.69 -16.19
C VAL A 16 8.45 7.81 -16.24
N PRO A 17 9.01 7.44 -17.42
CA PRO A 17 10.21 6.62 -17.46
C PRO A 17 11.40 7.28 -16.74
N THR A 18 11.54 8.60 -16.86
CA THR A 18 12.59 9.38 -16.21
C THR A 18 12.42 9.39 -14.70
N TYR A 19 11.19 9.58 -14.20
CA TYR A 19 10.91 9.50 -12.77
C TYR A 19 11.22 8.12 -12.21
N ILE A 20 10.76 7.06 -12.89
CA ILE A 20 11.03 5.68 -12.46
C ILE A 20 12.55 5.44 -12.41
N GLU A 21 13.28 5.82 -13.45
CA GLU A 21 14.74 5.65 -13.52
C GLU A 21 15.48 6.44 -12.43
N HIS A 22 15.00 7.64 -12.09
CA HIS A 22 15.57 8.44 -11.02
C HIS A 22 15.31 7.79 -9.66
N PHE A 23 14.05 7.51 -9.34
CA PHE A 23 13.64 7.07 -8.01
C PHE A 23 13.99 5.60 -7.72
N SER A 24 14.11 4.74 -8.74
CA SER A 24 14.53 3.34 -8.56
C SER A 24 16.00 3.18 -8.18
N LYS A 25 16.81 4.24 -8.27
CA LYS A 25 18.23 4.22 -7.83
C LYS A 25 18.37 4.36 -6.33
N PHE A 26 17.34 4.82 -5.64
CA PHE A 26 17.34 4.93 -4.19
C PHE A 26 16.78 3.65 -3.55
N SER A 27 17.36 3.26 -2.43
CA SER A 27 16.85 2.17 -1.60
C SER A 27 15.68 2.66 -0.74
N PRO A 28 14.57 1.90 -0.65
CA PRO A 28 13.50 2.20 0.30
C PRO A 28 14.01 2.29 1.74
N SER A 29 13.53 3.27 2.51
CA SER A 29 13.94 3.49 3.89
C SER A 29 13.12 2.60 4.84
N PRO A 30 13.70 1.55 5.46
CA PRO A 30 12.96 0.75 6.45
C PRO A 30 12.68 1.58 7.70
N LEU A 31 11.45 1.50 8.21
CA LEU A 31 11.05 2.15 9.45
C LEU A 31 10.75 1.09 10.51
N SER A 32 11.40 1.22 11.66
CA SER A 32 11.11 0.39 12.83
C SER A 32 9.77 0.75 13.45
N MET A 33 9.20 -0.19 14.17
CA MET A 33 7.97 0.02 14.93
C MET A 33 8.10 1.18 15.94
N LYS A 34 9.26 1.30 16.60
CA LYS A 34 9.57 2.42 17.50
C LYS A 34 9.54 3.78 16.78
N GLN A 35 10.06 3.84 15.54
CA GLN A 35 10.00 5.06 14.74
C GLN A 35 8.57 5.41 14.33
N PHE A 36 7.74 4.43 13.98
CA PHE A 36 6.32 4.67 13.70
C PHE A 36 5.56 5.19 14.92
N LEU A 37 5.79 4.60 16.10
CA LEU A 37 5.18 5.03 17.36
C LEU A 37 5.69 6.40 17.82
N GLY A 38 7.00 6.67 17.68
CA GLY A 38 7.58 7.99 17.95
C GLY A 38 7.10 9.05 16.96
N SER A 39 6.87 8.66 15.71
CA SER A 39 6.32 9.51 14.64
C SER A 39 4.85 9.87 14.85
N SER A 40 4.11 9.20 15.72
CA SER A 40 2.75 9.63 16.11
C SER A 40 2.75 11.07 16.67
N ASN A 41 3.88 11.48 17.26
CA ASN A 41 4.12 12.84 17.74
C ASN A 41 4.80 13.74 16.70
N ALA A 42 5.30 13.22 15.57
CA ALA A 42 5.97 13.99 14.52
C ALA A 42 4.98 14.80 13.67
N CYS A 43 5.29 16.05 13.32
CA CYS A 43 4.39 17.00 12.65
C CYS A 43 3.86 16.48 11.29
N GLU A 44 2.62 16.81 10.90
CA GLU A 44 2.04 16.48 9.58
C GLU A 44 2.97 16.88 8.43
N LYS A 45 3.65 18.03 8.58
CA LYS A 45 4.68 18.53 7.66
C LYS A 45 5.85 17.56 7.50
N THR A 46 6.37 17.02 8.60
CA THR A 46 7.47 16.04 8.54
C THR A 46 7.03 14.75 7.85
N SER A 47 5.78 14.32 8.06
CA SER A 47 5.23 13.16 7.38
C SER A 47 5.05 13.42 5.87
N PHE A 48 4.54 14.60 5.50
CA PHE A 48 4.43 15.03 4.10
C PHE A 48 5.79 15.03 3.40
N VAL A 49 6.80 15.69 3.99
CA VAL A 49 8.16 15.78 3.41
C VAL A 49 8.80 14.40 3.27
N PHE A 50 8.60 13.51 4.24
CA PHE A 50 9.07 12.13 4.13
C PHE A 50 8.34 11.36 3.02
N LEU A 51 7.00 11.36 3.01
CA LEU A 51 6.21 10.53 2.10
C LEU A 51 6.26 10.99 0.66
N ARG A 52 6.35 12.31 0.40
CA ARG A 52 6.51 12.81 -0.98
C ARG A 52 7.80 12.32 -1.63
N GLN A 53 8.82 11.96 -0.85
CA GLN A 53 10.07 11.37 -1.35
C GLN A 53 10.08 9.84 -1.27
N GLU A 54 9.61 9.25 -0.17
CA GLU A 54 9.68 7.81 0.08
C GLU A 54 8.70 7.00 -0.78
N LEU A 55 7.47 7.51 -1.02
CA LEU A 55 6.48 6.79 -1.83
C LEU A 55 6.94 6.63 -3.30
N PRO A 56 7.47 7.67 -3.98
CA PRO A 56 8.04 7.52 -5.32
C PRO A 56 9.18 6.51 -5.39
N VAL A 57 10.05 6.46 -4.38
CA VAL A 57 11.13 5.45 -4.28
C VAL A 57 10.54 4.04 -4.27
N ARG A 58 9.59 3.77 -3.38
CA ARG A 58 8.96 2.43 -3.27
C ARG A 58 8.19 2.04 -4.52
N LEU A 59 7.40 2.96 -5.07
CA LEU A 59 6.66 2.76 -6.31
C LEU A 59 7.60 2.45 -7.48
N SER A 60 8.67 3.24 -7.64
CA SER A 60 9.59 3.08 -8.76
C SER A 60 10.41 1.79 -8.68
N ASN A 61 10.86 1.41 -7.48
CA ASN A 61 11.54 0.13 -7.25
C ASN A 61 10.64 -1.04 -7.65
N ILE A 62 9.40 -1.09 -7.16
CA ILE A 62 8.52 -2.21 -7.52
C ILE A 62 8.09 -2.17 -8.99
N MET A 63 7.92 -0.99 -9.59
CA MET A 63 7.64 -0.88 -11.03
C MET A 63 8.79 -1.40 -11.89
N LYS A 64 10.05 -1.27 -11.45
CA LYS A 64 11.20 -1.91 -12.11
C LYS A 64 11.15 -3.41 -11.98
N GLU A 65 10.81 -3.94 -10.80
CA GLU A 65 10.67 -5.38 -10.60
C GLU A 65 9.53 -5.98 -11.42
N ILE A 66 8.39 -5.29 -11.57
CA ILE A 66 7.31 -5.74 -12.46
C ILE A 66 7.85 -5.91 -13.88
N LYS A 67 8.67 -4.98 -14.38
CA LYS A 67 9.26 -5.05 -15.73
C LYS A 67 10.28 -6.20 -15.91
N LEU A 68 10.70 -6.86 -14.84
CA LEU A 68 11.59 -8.03 -14.89
C LEU A 68 10.81 -9.35 -14.95
N LEU A 69 9.48 -9.32 -14.83
CA LEU A 69 8.65 -10.50 -15.05
C LEU A 69 8.78 -11.01 -16.49
N PRO A 70 8.54 -12.32 -16.72
CA PRO A 70 8.50 -12.86 -18.08
C PRO A 70 7.50 -12.08 -18.95
N ASP A 71 7.88 -11.81 -20.21
CA ASP A 71 7.05 -11.08 -21.18
C ASP A 71 5.62 -11.64 -21.29
N ARG A 72 5.48 -12.97 -21.14
CA ARG A 72 4.19 -13.66 -21.16
C ARG A 72 3.26 -13.22 -20.03
N VAL A 73 3.81 -13.02 -18.83
CA VAL A 73 3.08 -12.50 -17.66
C VAL A 73 2.82 -11.00 -17.82
N LEU A 74 3.80 -10.24 -18.31
CA LEU A 74 3.66 -8.79 -18.54
C LEU A 74 2.57 -8.43 -19.56
N ARG A 75 2.27 -9.33 -20.49
CA ARG A 75 1.24 -9.13 -21.52
C ARG A 75 -0.17 -9.44 -21.05
N THR A 76 -0.35 -10.02 -19.85
CA THR A 76 -1.69 -10.31 -19.36
C THR A 76 -2.42 -9.01 -19.01
N PRO A 77 -3.70 -8.86 -19.42
CA PRO A 77 -4.43 -7.60 -19.25
C PRO A 77 -4.50 -7.16 -17.78
N SER A 78 -4.59 -8.12 -16.86
CA SER A 78 -4.63 -7.83 -15.42
C SER A 78 -3.31 -7.23 -14.91
N VAL A 79 -2.15 -7.73 -15.36
CA VAL A 79 -0.83 -7.16 -14.98
C VAL A 79 -0.66 -5.75 -15.55
N GLN A 80 -1.08 -5.53 -16.80
CA GLN A 80 -1.04 -4.21 -17.43
C GLN A 80 -1.93 -3.19 -16.71
N LEU A 81 -3.11 -3.61 -16.24
CA LEU A 81 -3.99 -2.77 -15.45
C LEU A 81 -3.31 -2.33 -14.14
N VAL A 82 -2.67 -3.26 -13.43
CA VAL A 82 -1.90 -2.93 -12.22
C VAL A 82 -0.75 -1.97 -12.53
N GLN A 83 0.01 -2.20 -13.60
CA GLN A 83 1.05 -1.25 -14.03
C GLN A 83 0.49 0.16 -14.24
N GLY A 84 -0.67 0.27 -14.89
CA GLY A 84 -1.36 1.55 -15.09
C GLY A 84 -1.70 2.25 -13.77
N TRP A 85 -2.16 1.50 -12.76
CA TRP A 85 -2.43 2.06 -11.44
C TRP A 85 -1.16 2.60 -10.75
N TYR A 86 -0.06 1.86 -10.80
CA TYR A 86 1.21 2.31 -10.22
C TYR A 86 1.77 3.54 -10.93
N VAL A 87 1.68 3.61 -12.26
CA VAL A 87 2.05 4.81 -13.04
C VAL A 87 1.23 6.02 -12.60
N GLN A 88 -0.10 5.86 -12.52
CA GLN A 88 -0.96 6.97 -12.12
C GLN A 88 -0.67 7.43 -10.68
N SER A 89 -0.46 6.48 -9.76
CA SER A 89 -0.11 6.81 -8.38
C SER A 89 1.24 7.51 -8.26
N LEU A 90 2.23 7.14 -9.07
CA LEU A 90 3.50 7.87 -9.12
C LEU A 90 3.29 9.32 -9.57
N LEU A 91 2.55 9.52 -10.67
CA LEU A 91 2.25 10.86 -11.19
C LEU A 91 1.51 11.73 -10.18
N ASP A 92 0.51 11.16 -9.50
CA ASP A 92 -0.26 11.87 -8.47
C ASP A 92 0.64 12.38 -7.34
N ILE A 93 1.67 11.61 -6.93
CA ILE A 93 2.63 12.04 -5.90
C ILE A 93 3.62 13.07 -6.44
N MET A 94 4.03 12.95 -7.71
CA MET A 94 4.96 13.89 -8.34
C MET A 94 4.42 15.33 -8.41
N GLU A 95 3.09 15.52 -8.40
CA GLU A 95 2.48 16.85 -8.29
C GLU A 95 2.87 17.61 -7.01
N PHE A 96 3.37 16.90 -5.99
CA PHE A 96 3.73 17.43 -4.67
C PHE A 96 5.24 17.57 -4.43
N GLN A 97 6.09 17.19 -5.39
CA GLN A 97 7.55 17.16 -5.22
C GLN A 97 8.10 18.54 -4.82
N ASP A 98 7.65 19.59 -5.52
CA ASP A 98 8.13 20.97 -5.35
C ASP A 98 7.14 21.87 -4.59
N LYS A 99 6.14 21.27 -3.92
CA LYS A 99 5.15 22.04 -3.14
C LYS A 99 5.69 22.46 -1.78
N ASP A 100 5.23 23.60 -1.30
CA ASP A 100 5.63 24.14 0.00
C ASP A 100 5.02 23.31 1.14
N PRO A 101 5.83 22.73 2.05
CA PRO A 101 5.34 22.00 3.22
C PRO A 101 4.65 22.90 4.26
N GLU A 102 4.78 24.22 4.18
CA GLU A 102 4.14 25.16 5.10
C GLU A 102 2.68 25.47 4.73
N ASP A 103 2.29 25.25 3.47
CA ASP A 103 0.94 25.50 2.97
C ASP A 103 -0.04 24.41 3.42
N GLN A 104 -1.00 24.80 4.27
CA GLN A 104 -2.06 23.91 4.77
C GLN A 104 -2.96 23.37 3.67
N ALA A 105 -3.20 24.13 2.59
CA ALA A 105 -4.00 23.64 1.48
C ALA A 105 -3.28 22.49 0.75
N THR A 106 -1.97 22.61 0.56
CA THR A 106 -1.10 21.54 0.02
C THR A 106 -1.15 20.27 0.87
N LEU A 107 -1.04 20.38 2.19
CA LEU A 107 -1.09 19.22 3.10
C LEU A 107 -2.44 18.49 3.02
N GLY A 108 -3.54 19.25 3.00
CA GLY A 108 -4.89 18.69 2.82
C GLY A 108 -5.09 18.01 1.45
N GLN A 109 -4.58 18.63 0.38
CA GLN A 109 -4.60 18.04 -0.97
C GLN A 109 -3.77 16.75 -1.05
N PHE A 110 -2.59 16.73 -0.41
CA PHE A 110 -1.74 15.54 -0.35
C PHE A 110 -2.45 14.39 0.37
N THR A 111 -3.06 14.65 1.51
CA THR A 111 -3.84 13.64 2.24
C THR A 111 -4.96 13.06 1.37
N ASN A 112 -5.67 13.90 0.61
CA ASN A 112 -6.70 13.46 -0.34
C ASN A 112 -6.13 12.63 -1.50
N ALA A 113 -4.95 13.00 -2.02
CA ALA A 113 -4.24 12.22 -3.03
C ALA A 113 -3.86 10.83 -2.50
N LEU A 114 -3.35 10.73 -1.27
CA LEU A 114 -3.03 9.45 -0.63
C LEU A 114 -4.26 8.55 -0.45
N VAL A 115 -5.41 9.13 -0.10
CA VAL A 115 -6.68 8.39 -0.01
C VAL A 115 -7.10 7.86 -1.39
N THR A 116 -6.97 8.69 -2.43
CA THR A 116 -7.24 8.29 -3.81
C THR A 116 -6.34 7.13 -4.24
N ILE A 117 -5.04 7.22 -3.97
CA ILE A 117 -4.06 6.16 -4.27
C ILE A 117 -4.40 4.87 -3.54
N ARG A 118 -4.71 4.95 -2.24
CA ARG A 118 -5.12 3.78 -1.44
C ARG A 118 -6.33 3.09 -2.05
N ASN A 119 -7.35 3.87 -2.43
CA ASN A 119 -8.59 3.34 -2.99
C ASN A 119 -8.35 2.71 -4.38
N ARG A 120 -7.54 3.37 -5.24
CA ARG A 120 -7.11 2.82 -6.54
C ARG A 120 -6.41 1.47 -6.39
N HIS A 121 -5.61 1.32 -5.33
CA HIS A 121 -4.83 0.11 -5.10
C HIS A 121 -5.59 -0.98 -4.32
N ASN A 122 -6.90 -0.83 -4.04
CA ASN A 122 -7.66 -1.80 -3.24
C ASN A 122 -7.66 -3.19 -3.88
N ASP A 123 -7.88 -3.27 -5.20
CA ASP A 123 -8.03 -4.54 -5.92
C ASP A 123 -6.72 -5.06 -6.53
N VAL A 124 -5.57 -4.46 -6.19
CA VAL A 124 -4.26 -4.91 -6.71
C VAL A 124 -3.98 -6.39 -6.44
N VAL A 125 -4.38 -6.91 -5.27
CA VAL A 125 -4.14 -8.33 -4.93
C VAL A 125 -4.97 -9.27 -5.81
N PRO A 126 -6.31 -9.17 -5.85
CA PRO A 126 -7.11 -10.03 -6.72
C PRO A 126 -6.79 -9.82 -8.20
N THR A 127 -6.51 -8.60 -8.66
CA THR A 127 -6.13 -8.34 -10.06
C THR A 127 -4.77 -8.94 -10.41
N MET A 128 -3.75 -8.81 -9.56
CA MET A 128 -2.45 -9.44 -9.83
C MET A 128 -2.56 -10.97 -9.84
N ALA A 129 -3.35 -11.55 -8.92
CA ALA A 129 -3.66 -12.98 -8.93
C ALA A 129 -4.35 -13.41 -10.23
N GLN A 130 -5.32 -12.64 -10.71
CA GLN A 130 -5.97 -12.88 -12.00
C GLN A 130 -4.97 -12.86 -13.16
N GLY A 131 -3.98 -11.97 -13.15
CA GLY A 131 -2.91 -11.94 -14.16
C GLY A 131 -2.02 -13.18 -14.18
N VAL A 132 -1.81 -13.82 -13.03
CA VAL A 132 -1.08 -15.10 -12.93
C VAL A 132 -1.96 -16.26 -13.41
N ILE A 133 -3.27 -16.23 -13.12
CA ILE A 133 -4.24 -17.22 -13.63
C ILE A 133 -4.31 -17.14 -15.16
N GLU A 134 -4.47 -15.94 -15.73
CA GLU A 134 -4.46 -15.69 -17.18
C GLU A 134 -3.21 -16.27 -17.86
N TYR A 135 -2.04 -16.06 -17.24
CA TYR A 135 -0.79 -16.63 -17.70
C TYR A 135 -0.81 -18.17 -17.67
N LYS A 136 -1.22 -18.76 -16.54
CA LYS A 136 -1.22 -20.21 -16.34
C LYS A 136 -2.19 -20.92 -17.30
N GLU A 137 -3.36 -20.35 -17.54
CA GLU A 137 -4.36 -20.88 -18.48
C GLU A 137 -3.87 -20.82 -19.93
N THR A 138 -3.12 -19.78 -20.29
CA THR A 138 -2.67 -19.56 -21.68
C THR A 138 -1.41 -20.36 -22.02
N TYR A 139 -0.45 -20.45 -21.10
CA TYR A 139 0.88 -20.98 -21.39
C TYR A 139 1.22 -22.26 -20.62
N GLY A 140 0.37 -22.70 -19.70
CA GLY A 140 0.60 -23.87 -18.86
C GLY A 140 1.56 -23.60 -17.70
N ASP A 141 2.04 -24.69 -17.10
CA ASP A 141 2.88 -24.67 -15.90
C ASP A 141 4.35 -24.84 -16.28
N ASP A 142 5.18 -23.83 -15.96
CA ASP A 142 6.63 -23.86 -16.19
C ASP A 142 7.38 -23.66 -14.86
N PRO A 143 8.15 -24.65 -14.36
CA PRO A 143 8.79 -24.58 -13.05
C PRO A 143 9.72 -23.38 -12.86
N VAL A 144 10.45 -22.96 -13.90
CA VAL A 144 11.39 -21.84 -13.84
C VAL A 144 10.64 -20.52 -13.72
N SER A 145 9.61 -20.33 -14.56
CA SER A 145 8.75 -19.14 -14.50
C SER A 145 8.01 -19.06 -13.16
N ASN A 146 7.56 -20.19 -12.60
CA ASN A 146 6.89 -20.22 -11.32
C ASN A 146 7.78 -19.74 -10.17
N GLN A 147 9.05 -20.13 -10.14
CA GLN A 147 10.00 -19.63 -9.14
C GLN A 147 10.20 -18.12 -9.25
N ASN A 148 10.34 -17.61 -10.47
CA ASN A 148 10.50 -16.17 -10.72
C ASN A 148 9.23 -15.37 -10.33
N ILE A 149 8.05 -15.91 -10.65
CA ILE A 149 6.77 -15.32 -10.28
C ILE A 149 6.60 -15.32 -8.76
N GLN A 150 6.90 -16.42 -8.07
CA GLN A 150 6.81 -16.51 -6.61
C GLN A 150 7.71 -15.47 -5.94
N TYR A 151 9.00 -15.42 -6.34
CA TYR A 151 9.95 -14.43 -5.82
C TYR A 151 9.46 -12.99 -6.03
N PHE A 152 8.93 -12.70 -7.22
CA PHE A 152 8.34 -11.40 -7.52
C PHE A 152 7.13 -11.11 -6.64
N LEU A 153 6.17 -12.04 -6.51
CA LEU A 153 4.92 -11.83 -5.77
C LEU A 153 5.19 -11.56 -4.29
N ASP A 154 6.14 -12.26 -3.67
CA ASP A 154 6.51 -12.03 -2.27
C ASP A 154 7.01 -10.59 -2.06
N ARG A 155 7.89 -10.12 -2.94
CA ARG A 155 8.44 -8.75 -2.90
C ARG A 155 7.38 -7.70 -3.24
N PHE A 156 6.54 -7.99 -4.23
CA PHE A 156 5.45 -7.13 -4.66
C PHE A 156 4.42 -6.90 -3.55
N TYR A 157 3.96 -7.96 -2.91
CA TYR A 157 3.00 -7.85 -1.83
C TYR A 157 3.60 -7.25 -0.57
N LEU A 158 4.87 -7.55 -0.24
CA LEU A 158 5.55 -6.89 0.87
C LEU A 158 5.73 -5.38 0.62
N SER A 159 6.16 -4.99 -0.59
CA SER A 159 6.24 -3.58 -1.00
C SER A 159 4.89 -2.88 -0.86
N ARG A 160 3.80 -3.52 -1.32
CA ARG A 160 2.43 -3.00 -1.20
C ARG A 160 1.98 -2.85 0.25
N ILE A 161 2.21 -3.84 1.10
CA ILE A 161 1.91 -3.77 2.54
C ILE A 161 2.63 -2.56 3.14
N SER A 162 3.90 -2.36 2.80
CA SER A 162 4.70 -1.26 3.29
C SER A 162 4.17 0.12 2.84
N ILE A 163 3.74 0.26 1.58
CA ILE A 163 3.14 1.50 1.06
C ILE A 163 1.81 1.77 1.75
N ARG A 164 0.97 0.74 1.91
CA ARG A 164 -0.33 0.86 2.59
C ARG A 164 -0.15 1.20 4.07
N MET A 165 0.89 0.69 4.71
CA MET A 165 1.27 1.04 6.07
C MET A 165 1.61 2.53 6.20
N LEU A 166 2.48 3.04 5.34
CA LEU A 166 2.85 4.46 5.30
C LEU A 166 1.64 5.38 5.08
N ILE A 167 0.79 5.06 4.10
CA ILE A 167 -0.42 5.86 3.79
C ILE A 167 -1.41 5.84 4.96
N ASN A 168 -1.63 4.68 5.57
CA ASN A 168 -2.57 4.57 6.70
C ASN A 168 -2.05 5.28 7.95
N GLN A 169 -0.74 5.25 8.20
CA GLN A 169 -0.15 5.98 9.31
C GLN A 169 -0.30 7.48 9.15
N HIS A 170 -0.10 8.02 7.94
CA HIS A 170 -0.31 9.45 7.66
C HIS A 170 -1.75 9.90 7.89
N ARG A 171 -2.73 9.06 7.53
CA ARG A 171 -4.16 9.39 7.64
C ARG A 171 -4.69 9.36 9.07
N THR A 172 -4.14 8.50 9.93
CA THR A 172 -4.82 8.22 11.20
C THR A 172 -4.83 9.48 12.08
N PRO A 173 -6.00 9.90 12.61
CA PRO A 173 -6.10 11.09 13.45
C PRO A 173 -5.14 11.00 14.63
N ARG A 174 -4.36 12.07 14.85
CA ARG A 174 -3.50 12.21 16.04
C ARG A 174 -4.39 12.17 17.28
N ALA A 175 -3.98 11.43 18.30
CA ALA A 175 -4.59 11.57 19.62
C ALA A 175 -4.49 13.03 20.07
N ALA A 176 -5.62 13.63 20.44
CA ALA A 176 -5.60 14.90 21.18
C ALA A 176 -4.86 14.70 22.51
N PRO A 177 -4.08 15.69 22.98
CA PRO A 177 -3.46 15.61 24.29
C PRO A 177 -4.52 15.38 25.37
N VAL A 178 -4.20 14.48 26.28
CA VAL A 178 -4.99 14.08 27.45
C VAL A 178 -5.38 15.33 28.25
N GLY A 179 -6.61 15.81 28.09
CA GLY A 179 -7.06 17.04 28.77
C GLY A 179 -8.56 17.32 28.73
N SER A 180 -9.42 16.40 28.27
CA SER A 180 -10.87 16.65 28.24
C SER A 180 -11.68 15.35 28.38
N GLY A 181 -11.95 14.97 29.64
CA GLY A 181 -13.06 14.18 30.20
C GLY A 181 -13.92 13.16 29.41
N GLY A 182 -13.54 12.67 28.23
CA GLY A 182 -14.29 11.67 27.46
C GLY A 182 -13.79 10.23 27.69
N PRO A 183 -14.61 9.20 27.40
CA PRO A 183 -14.23 7.80 27.60
C PRO A 183 -13.01 7.44 26.75
N GLN A 184 -12.02 6.87 27.42
CA GLN A 184 -10.69 6.57 26.90
C GLN A 184 -10.74 5.49 25.81
N GLY A 185 -10.33 5.83 24.58
CA GLY A 185 -9.97 4.86 23.54
C GLY A 185 -8.61 5.26 22.94
N PRO A 186 -7.67 4.34 22.68
CA PRO A 186 -6.31 4.69 22.27
C PRO A 186 -6.27 5.15 20.80
N PRO A 187 -5.88 6.40 20.48
CA PRO A 187 -5.70 6.84 19.11
C PRO A 187 -4.20 6.75 18.77
N LEU A 188 -3.74 5.56 18.38
CA LEU A 188 -2.32 5.29 18.10
C LEU A 188 -2.12 4.77 16.67
N GLY A 189 -2.73 5.37 15.64
CA GLY A 189 -2.53 4.84 14.28
C GLY A 189 -3.16 3.44 14.09
N VAL A 190 -2.84 2.78 12.98
CA VAL A 190 -3.11 1.32 12.79
C VAL A 190 -2.42 0.49 13.89
N LEU A 191 -1.36 1.02 14.49
CA LEU A 191 -0.51 0.33 15.45
C LEU A 191 -1.06 0.36 16.88
N GLY A 192 -1.94 1.30 17.20
CA GLY A 192 -2.67 1.36 18.46
C GLY A 192 -3.68 0.23 18.60
N VAL A 193 -4.12 -0.32 17.47
CA VAL A 193 -4.95 -1.53 17.38
C VAL A 193 -4.17 -2.79 17.78
N LEU A 194 -2.84 -2.74 17.76
CA LEU A 194 -1.98 -3.85 18.22
C LEU A 194 -1.69 -3.79 19.73
N SER A 195 -2.37 -2.90 20.47
CA SER A 195 -2.24 -2.88 21.93
C SER A 195 -2.81 -4.19 22.51
N PRO A 196 -2.12 -4.85 23.45
CA PRO A 196 -2.47 -6.18 23.96
C PRO A 196 -3.73 -6.23 24.85
N LEU A 197 -4.54 -5.16 24.87
CA LEU A 197 -5.71 -5.04 25.76
C LEU A 197 -6.86 -6.00 25.38
N SER A 198 -6.82 -6.58 24.18
CA SER A 198 -7.60 -7.76 23.81
C SER A 198 -6.82 -8.56 22.76
N PRO A 199 -6.57 -9.86 22.94
CA PRO A 199 -5.93 -10.66 21.90
C PRO A 199 -6.81 -10.61 20.64
N PRO A 200 -6.25 -10.40 19.43
CA PRO A 200 -7.02 -10.47 18.19
C PRO A 200 -7.54 -11.88 17.88
N LEU A 201 -7.14 -12.87 18.69
CA LEU A 201 -7.40 -14.28 18.49
C LEU A 201 -8.90 -14.65 18.59
N PRO A 202 -9.67 -14.23 19.61
CA PRO A 202 -11.09 -14.55 19.69
C PRO A 202 -11.89 -13.90 18.55
N ASP A 203 -11.53 -12.67 18.15
CA ASP A 203 -12.19 -11.98 17.04
C ASP A 203 -11.95 -12.70 15.70
N ALA A 204 -10.70 -13.08 15.43
CA ALA A 204 -10.34 -13.83 14.24
C ALA A 204 -11.03 -15.21 14.22
N TYR A 205 -11.05 -15.91 15.35
CA TYR A 205 -11.75 -17.18 15.50
C TYR A 205 -13.25 -17.05 15.26
N ASN A 206 -13.92 -16.06 15.88
CA ASN A 206 -15.35 -15.86 15.74
C ASN A 206 -15.76 -15.60 14.27
N MET A 207 -14.95 -14.84 13.53
CA MET A 207 -15.18 -14.62 12.10
C MET A 207 -14.99 -15.89 11.27
N ALA A 208 -13.96 -16.69 11.57
CA ALA A 208 -13.73 -17.97 10.90
C ALA A 208 -14.83 -18.99 11.23
N LYS A 209 -15.24 -19.08 12.49
CA LYS A 209 -16.34 -19.92 12.98
C LYS A 209 -17.65 -19.57 12.28
N LEU A 210 -17.99 -18.28 12.18
CA LEU A 210 -19.20 -17.83 11.50
C LEU A 210 -19.25 -18.30 10.04
N LEU A 211 -18.12 -18.24 9.32
CA LEU A 211 -18.02 -18.76 7.95
C LEU A 211 -18.13 -20.30 7.93
N CYS A 212 -17.46 -20.98 8.85
CA CYS A 212 -17.49 -22.43 8.95
C CYS A 212 -18.91 -22.95 9.22
N ASP A 213 -19.59 -22.41 10.23
CA ASP A 213 -20.97 -22.74 10.58
C ASP A 213 -21.92 -22.48 9.40
N LYS A 214 -21.69 -21.40 8.64
CA LYS A 214 -22.51 -21.08 7.46
C LYS A 214 -22.38 -22.12 6.33
N TYR A 215 -21.19 -22.65 6.08
CA TYR A 215 -20.95 -23.60 4.96
C TYR A 215 -21.08 -25.06 5.37
N TYR A 216 -20.78 -25.40 6.62
CA TYR A 216 -20.66 -26.77 7.10
C TYR A 216 -21.61 -27.12 8.25
N MET A 217 -22.40 -26.15 8.74
CA MET A 217 -23.35 -26.32 9.85
C MET A 217 -22.71 -26.76 11.18
N ALA A 218 -21.38 -26.72 11.27
CA ALA A 218 -20.59 -27.06 12.44
C ALA A 218 -19.22 -26.39 12.37
N SER A 219 -18.61 -26.13 13.53
CA SER A 219 -17.22 -25.70 13.66
C SER A 219 -16.57 -26.36 14.87
N PRO A 220 -15.23 -26.48 14.88
CA PRO A 220 -14.50 -26.85 16.09
C PRO A 220 -14.62 -25.77 17.17
N GLU A 221 -14.31 -26.11 18.43
CA GLU A 221 -14.17 -25.19 19.56
C GLU A 221 -12.77 -24.57 19.64
N LEU A 222 -12.62 -23.44 20.35
CA LEU A 222 -11.35 -22.76 20.57
C LEU A 222 -10.89 -22.95 22.02
N GLU A 223 -9.70 -23.50 22.19
CA GLU A 223 -8.98 -23.56 23.46
C GLU A 223 -7.74 -22.66 23.36
N ILE A 224 -7.54 -21.76 24.33
CA ILE A 224 -6.41 -20.83 24.38
C ILE A 224 -5.59 -21.13 25.62
N GLU A 225 -4.30 -21.44 25.43
CA GLU A 225 -3.33 -21.60 26.51
C GLU A 225 -2.23 -20.55 26.36
N GLU A 226 -2.03 -19.73 27.40
CA GLU A 226 -0.93 -18.77 27.46
C GLU A 226 0.25 -19.42 28.18
N VAL A 227 1.35 -19.62 27.45
CA VAL A 227 2.61 -20.10 28.02
C VAL A 227 3.48 -18.89 28.32
N ASN A 228 3.71 -18.64 29.62
CA ASN A 228 4.61 -17.60 30.12
C ASN A 228 6.08 -18.00 30.05
#